data_AF-A0ABD3J636-F1
#
_entry.id   AF-A0ABD3J636-F1
#
_cell.length_a   1.000
_cell.length_b   1.000
_cell.length_c   1.000
_cell.angle_alpha   90.00
_cell.angle_beta   90.00
_cell.angle_gamma   90.00
#
_symmetry.space_group_name_H-M   'P 1'
#
loop_
_entity.id
_entity.type
_entity.pdbx_description
1 polymer ?
#
loop_
_entity_poly.entity_id
_entity_poly.type
_entity_poly.pdbx_seq_one_letter_code
_entity_poly.pdbx_strand_id
1 'polypeptide(L)'
;MYSLQPCPAAPLSRFSGYLKKQLSEASLTRKLVHVSFGLVFMLCWPLFSSGHRGALLAALIPGVNIIHMLILGSGIWKDEATVKSMTRFGDRRELLEGPLFYVLTITFACAYYWRTSPIAIAAMCNLCAGDGFADIIGRRLGKHKIPYNRNKSLAGSIAMGCAGFLASLGFMSYFSSFGYIRGSWEMASGFLVVSLASALVESHPLSSRLNDNLTVPLTCALVGRLVF
;
A
#
# COMPACT_ATOMS: atom_id res chain seq x y z
N MET A 1 33.15 8.46 52.72
CA MET A 1 32.57 7.26 52.08
C MET A 1 31.16 7.59 51.62
N TYR A 2 30.99 7.98 50.37
CA TYR A 2 29.66 8.12 49.75
C TYR A 2 29.34 6.79 49.05
N SER A 3 28.43 6.02 49.65
CA SER A 3 27.89 4.79 49.10
C SER A 3 27.06 5.10 47.86
N LEU A 4 27.56 4.68 46.69
CA LEU A 4 26.80 4.62 45.44
C LEU A 4 25.64 3.62 45.62
N GLN A 5 24.42 4.12 45.67
CA GLN A 5 23.22 3.29 45.48
C GLN A 5 23.20 2.76 44.03
N PRO A 6 22.91 1.47 43.80
CA PRO A 6 22.76 0.94 42.45
C PRO A 6 21.49 1.50 41.79
N CYS A 7 21.66 2.15 40.64
CA CYS A 7 20.57 2.62 39.78
C CYS A 7 19.76 1.41 39.27
N PRO A 8 18.42 1.38 39.41
CA PRO A 8 17.61 0.26 38.94
C PRO A 8 17.59 0.29 37.40
N ALA A 9 18.02 -0.79 36.74
CA ALA A 9 18.05 -0.95 35.29
C ALA A 9 16.66 -1.02 34.59
N ALA A 10 15.57 -0.71 35.30
CA ALA A 10 14.19 -0.80 34.83
C ALA A 10 13.65 0.35 33.92
N PRO A 11 14.18 1.60 33.92
CA PRO A 11 13.57 2.69 33.15
C PRO A 11 13.89 2.62 31.66
N LEU A 12 15.05 2.09 31.26
CA LEU A 12 15.47 2.00 29.86
C LEU A 12 14.63 1.01 29.03
N SER A 13 14.24 -0.12 29.62
CA SER A 13 13.40 -1.12 28.93
C SER A 13 11.96 -0.64 28.75
N ARG A 14 11.38 0.01 29.77
CA ARG A 14 10.09 0.69 29.66
C ARG A 14 10.14 1.81 28.63
N PHE A 15 11.14 2.70 28.70
CA PHE A 15 11.30 3.79 27.75
C PHE A 15 11.48 3.30 26.31
N SER A 16 12.30 2.26 26.10
CA SER A 16 12.43 1.59 24.80
C SER A 16 11.11 1.00 24.31
N GLY A 17 10.32 0.40 25.21
CA GLY A 17 8.97 -0.10 24.90
C GLY A 17 8.01 1.01 24.48
N TYR A 18 8.00 2.15 25.18
CA TYR A 18 7.22 3.33 24.84
C TYR A 18 7.62 3.92 23.47
N LEU A 19 8.93 4.06 23.22
CA LEU A 19 9.44 4.54 21.93
C LEU A 19 9.08 3.60 20.78
N LYS A 20 9.24 2.28 20.96
CA LYS A 20 8.83 1.28 19.95
C LYS A 20 7.34 1.34 19.65
N LYS A 21 6.50 1.54 20.67
CA LYS A 21 5.05 1.67 20.50
C LYS A 21 4.70 2.95 19.72
N GLN A 22 5.25 4.09 20.11
CA GLN A 22 5.08 5.37 19.40
C GLN A 22 5.55 5.30 17.93
N LEU A 23 6.72 4.73 17.67
CA LEU A 23 7.24 4.52 16.32
C LEU A 23 6.35 3.57 15.49
N SER A 24 5.80 2.52 16.12
CA SER A 24 4.87 1.60 15.46
C SER A 24 3.54 2.28 15.14
N GLU A 25 2.99 3.08 16.05
CA GLU A 25 1.75 3.84 15.84
C GLU A 25 1.92 4.89 14.74
N ALA A 26 3.02 5.66 14.75
CA ALA A 26 3.32 6.62 13.68
C ALA A 26 3.48 5.93 12.31
N SER A 27 4.16 4.77 12.27
CA SER A 27 4.27 3.96 11.04
C SER A 27 2.91 3.48 10.53
N LEU A 28 2.02 3.07 11.42
CA LEU A 28 0.66 2.61 11.07
C LEU A 28 -0.19 3.76 10.56
N THR A 29 -0.18 4.91 11.24
CA THR A 29 -0.93 6.10 10.82
C THR A 29 -0.50 6.56 9.42
N ARG A 30 0.81 6.59 9.15
CA ARG A 30 1.32 6.93 7.81
C ARG A 30 0.85 5.97 6.74
N LYS A 31 0.94 4.66 7.01
CA LYS A 31 0.51 3.63 6.05
C LYS A 31 -1.00 3.74 5.79
N LEU A 32 -1.79 3.97 6.83
CA LEU A 32 -3.24 4.15 6.72
C LEU A 32 -3.60 5.40 5.90
N VAL A 33 -2.97 6.55 6.17
CA VAL A 33 -3.21 7.78 5.39
C VAL A 33 -2.87 7.57 3.91
N HIS A 34 -1.76 6.90 3.63
CA HIS A 34 -1.34 6.60 2.25
C HIS A 34 -2.31 5.67 1.51
N VAL A 35 -2.80 4.65 2.21
CA VAL A 35 -3.82 3.71 1.74
C VAL A 35 -5.16 4.41 1.48
N SER A 36 -5.62 5.22 2.43
CA SER A 36 -6.85 5.99 2.30
C SER A 36 -6.77 6.97 1.13
N PHE A 37 -5.63 7.62 0.92
CA PHE A 37 -5.43 8.53 -0.21
C PHE A 37 -5.64 7.83 -1.55
N GLY A 38 -5.09 6.63 -1.75
CA GLY A 38 -5.26 5.87 -3.00
C GLY A 38 -6.72 5.50 -3.29
N LEU A 39 -7.47 5.06 -2.28
CA LEU A 39 -8.89 4.71 -2.43
C LEU A 39 -9.78 5.94 -2.64
N VAL A 40 -9.54 7.02 -1.89
CA VAL A 40 -10.24 8.30 -2.07
C VAL A 40 -9.96 8.86 -3.47
N PHE A 41 -8.71 8.76 -3.93
CA PHE A 41 -8.35 9.18 -5.27
C PHE A 41 -9.12 8.41 -6.36
N MET A 42 -9.32 7.09 -6.20
CA MET A 42 -10.18 6.31 -7.09
C MET A 42 -11.64 6.77 -7.08
N LEU A 43 -12.18 7.15 -5.91
CA LEU A 43 -13.53 7.73 -5.82
C LEU A 43 -13.64 9.06 -6.57
N CYS A 44 -12.54 9.78 -6.75
CA CYS A 44 -12.50 11.01 -7.54
C CYS A 44 -12.32 10.75 -9.05
N TRP A 45 -12.04 9.52 -9.50
CA TRP A 45 -11.85 9.22 -10.94
C TRP A 45 -13.03 9.61 -11.84
N PRO A 46 -14.31 9.51 -11.42
CA PRO A 46 -15.45 9.98 -12.23
C PRO A 46 -15.41 11.49 -12.52
N LEU A 47 -14.76 12.30 -11.67
CA LEU A 47 -14.65 13.76 -11.85
C LEU A 47 -13.76 14.16 -13.02
N PHE A 48 -12.87 13.25 -13.47
CA PHE A 48 -12.01 13.51 -14.62
C PHE A 48 -12.77 13.26 -15.93
N SER A 49 -12.34 14.01 -16.96
CA SER A 49 -12.86 13.89 -18.32
C SER A 49 -12.73 12.46 -18.85
N SER A 50 -13.57 12.09 -19.82
CA SER A 50 -13.48 10.79 -20.48
C SER A 50 -12.28 10.71 -21.43
N GLY A 51 -11.84 9.48 -21.70
CA GLY A 51 -10.75 9.19 -22.63
C GLY A 51 -9.34 9.48 -22.11
N HIS A 52 -8.37 9.41 -23.02
CA HIS A 52 -6.94 9.49 -22.72
C HIS A 52 -6.52 10.80 -22.04
N ARG A 53 -7.18 11.92 -22.37
CA ARG A 53 -6.89 13.22 -21.75
C ARG A 53 -7.19 13.22 -20.26
N GLY A 54 -8.34 12.67 -19.86
CA GLY A 54 -8.68 12.53 -18.44
C GLY A 54 -7.74 11.58 -17.71
N ALA A 55 -7.34 10.49 -18.36
CA ALA A 55 -6.36 9.54 -17.83
C ALA A 55 -5.01 10.21 -17.53
N LEU A 56 -4.50 11.00 -18.47
CA LEU A 56 -3.25 11.75 -18.30
C LEU A 56 -3.38 12.82 -17.20
N LEU A 57 -4.48 13.58 -17.17
CA LEU A 57 -4.70 14.60 -16.13
C LEU A 57 -4.75 13.99 -14.73
N ALA A 58 -5.43 12.86 -14.57
CA ALA A 58 -5.44 12.16 -13.30
C ALA A 58 -4.07 11.56 -12.96
N ALA A 59 -3.35 10.99 -13.92
CA ALA A 59 -2.00 10.46 -13.71
C ALA A 59 -0.97 11.55 -13.37
N LEU A 60 -1.18 12.80 -13.80
CA LEU A 60 -0.31 13.92 -13.44
C LEU A 60 -0.32 14.21 -11.94
N ILE A 61 -1.43 13.98 -11.23
CA ILE A 61 -1.54 14.25 -9.79
C ILE A 61 -0.54 13.38 -8.98
N PRO A 62 -0.57 12.04 -9.05
CA PRO A 62 0.48 11.21 -8.45
C PRO A 62 1.81 11.37 -9.19
N GLY A 63 1.82 11.72 -10.48
CA GLY A 63 3.04 11.98 -11.26
C GLY A 63 3.90 13.12 -10.72
N VAL A 64 3.28 14.23 -10.29
CA VAL A 64 3.97 15.35 -9.63
C VAL A 64 4.56 14.89 -8.29
N ASN A 65 3.86 14.02 -7.56
CA ASN A 65 4.35 13.46 -6.30
C ASN A 65 5.59 12.57 -6.50
N ILE A 66 5.70 11.85 -7.63
CA ILE A 66 6.94 11.13 -8.00
C ILE A 66 8.12 12.10 -8.09
N ILE A 67 7.95 13.22 -8.81
CA ILE A 67 9.00 14.24 -8.95
C ILE A 67 9.38 14.79 -7.57
N HIS A 68 8.39 15.08 -6.73
CA HIS A 68 8.62 15.56 -5.37
C HIS A 68 9.44 14.56 -4.53
N MET A 69 9.09 13.27 -4.58
CA MET A 69 9.84 12.21 -3.90
C MET A 69 11.26 12.05 -4.43
N LEU A 70 11.47 12.15 -5.74
CA LEU A 70 12.80 12.09 -6.35
C LEU A 70 13.67 13.26 -5.90
N ILE A 71 13.13 14.48 -5.85
CA ILE A 71 13.85 15.69 -5.41
C ILE A 71 14.24 15.58 -3.93
N LEU A 72 13.31 15.16 -3.07
CA LEU A 72 13.58 14.99 -1.63
C LEU A 72 14.53 13.81 -1.36
N GLY A 73 14.32 12.69 -2.05
CA GLY A 73 15.12 11.48 -1.91
C GLY A 73 16.56 11.63 -2.41
N SER A 74 16.76 12.37 -3.50
CA SER A 74 18.10 12.73 -4.01
C SER A 74 18.80 13.81 -3.18
N GLY A 75 18.09 14.46 -2.27
CA GLY A 75 18.63 15.46 -1.35
C GLY A 75 18.83 16.85 -1.96
N ILE A 76 18.31 17.09 -3.18
CA ILE A 76 18.32 18.40 -3.86
C ILE A 76 17.56 19.44 -3.03
N TRP A 77 16.40 19.05 -2.46
CA TRP A 77 15.62 19.89 -1.57
C TRP A 77 15.55 19.28 -0.16
N LYS A 78 15.62 20.13 0.87
CA LYS A 78 15.58 19.71 2.28
C LYS A 78 14.26 20.14 2.91
N ASP A 79 13.27 19.27 2.83
CA ASP A 79 12.05 19.40 3.63
C ASP A 79 12.01 18.30 4.69
N GLU A 80 12.52 18.62 5.88
CA GLU A 80 12.59 17.66 6.99
C GLU A 80 11.22 17.26 7.52
N ALA A 81 10.21 18.12 7.37
CA ALA A 81 8.85 17.80 7.80
C ALA A 81 8.24 16.70 6.91
N THR A 82 8.41 16.81 5.59
CA THR A 82 7.96 15.80 4.63
C THR A 82 8.77 14.51 4.72
N VAL A 83 10.10 14.61 4.88
CA VAL A 83 10.94 13.41 5.07
C VAL A 83 10.52 12.66 6.34
N LYS A 84 10.31 13.35 7.46
CA LYS A 84 9.91 12.72 8.73
C LYS A 84 8.50 12.12 8.67
N SER A 85 7.59 12.72 7.88
CA SER A 85 6.23 12.21 7.71
C SER A 85 6.13 11.05 6.72
N MET A 86 7.15 10.75 5.93
CA MET A 86 7.11 9.71 4.90
C MET A 86 8.18 8.60 5.07
N THR A 87 9.13 8.77 6.00
CA THR A 87 10.21 7.80 6.27
C THR A 87 10.11 7.24 7.69
N ARG A 88 10.67 6.05 7.89
CA ARG A 88 10.65 5.35 9.17
C ARG A 88 11.79 5.79 10.08
N PHE A 89 12.99 5.99 9.52
CA PHE A 89 14.17 6.41 10.27
C PHE A 89 14.66 7.83 9.96
N GLY A 90 13.91 8.59 9.15
CA GLY A 90 14.35 9.92 8.71
C GLY A 90 15.33 9.88 7.54
N ASP A 91 15.65 8.69 7.01
CA ASP A 91 16.51 8.55 5.84
C ASP A 91 15.72 8.87 4.56
N ARG A 92 16.19 9.87 3.84
CA ARG A 92 15.61 10.34 2.56
C ARG A 92 15.58 9.23 1.51
N ARG A 93 16.51 8.28 1.57
CA ARG A 93 16.55 7.16 0.63
C ARG A 93 15.36 6.22 0.76
N GLU A 94 14.75 6.12 1.95
CA GLU A 94 13.53 5.33 2.15
C GLU A 94 12.36 5.86 1.30
N LEU A 95 12.36 7.15 0.95
CA LEU A 95 11.36 7.73 0.05
C LEU A 95 11.39 7.09 -1.33
N LEU A 96 12.59 6.68 -1.79
CA LEU A 96 12.82 6.10 -3.11
C LEU A 96 12.49 4.60 -3.18
N GLU A 97 12.08 4.00 -2.07
CA GLU A 97 11.67 2.60 -2.01
C GLU A 97 10.13 2.51 -1.97
N GLY A 98 9.56 2.21 -0.80
CA GLY A 98 8.12 1.92 -0.64
C GLY A 98 7.21 3.04 -1.16
N PRO A 99 7.36 4.29 -0.72
CA PRO A 99 6.51 5.39 -1.15
C PRO A 99 6.58 5.64 -2.67
N LEU A 100 7.79 5.61 -3.25
CA LEU A 100 7.98 5.82 -4.68
C LEU A 100 7.31 4.72 -5.52
N PHE A 101 7.54 3.44 -5.21
CA PHE A 101 6.91 2.33 -5.94
C PHE A 101 5.39 2.34 -5.85
N TYR A 102 4.85 2.77 -4.71
CA TYR A 102 3.42 2.92 -4.52
C TYR A 102 2.86 4.00 -5.45
N VAL A 103 3.42 5.21 -5.45
CA VAL A 103 2.93 6.32 -6.28
C VAL A 103 3.17 6.05 -7.78
N LEU A 104 4.26 5.35 -8.12
CA LEU A 104 4.51 4.85 -9.48
C LEU A 104 3.40 3.92 -9.95
N THR A 105 3.00 2.97 -9.10
CA THR A 105 1.90 2.07 -9.41
C THR A 105 0.60 2.83 -9.68
N ILE A 106 0.24 3.77 -8.81
CA ILE A 106 -0.99 4.57 -9.00
C ILE A 106 -0.93 5.33 -10.32
N THR A 107 0.20 6.01 -10.57
CA THR A 107 0.42 6.76 -11.82
C THR A 107 0.28 5.87 -13.04
N PHE A 108 0.89 4.68 -13.03
CA PHE A 108 0.84 3.74 -14.15
C PHE A 108 -0.56 3.16 -14.35
N ALA A 109 -1.25 2.79 -13.26
CA ALA A 109 -2.62 2.32 -13.31
C ALA A 109 -3.56 3.37 -13.94
N CYS A 110 -3.37 4.65 -13.61
CA CYS A 110 -4.11 5.74 -14.23
C CYS A 110 -3.76 5.93 -15.71
N ALA A 111 -2.47 6.03 -16.04
CA ALA A 111 -2.03 6.38 -17.39
C ALA A 111 -2.33 5.29 -18.42
N TYR A 112 -2.22 4.01 -18.03
CA TYR A 112 -2.30 2.89 -18.98
C TYR A 112 -3.63 2.14 -18.93
N TYR A 113 -4.08 1.70 -17.75
CA TYR A 113 -5.28 0.87 -17.63
C TYR A 113 -6.56 1.70 -17.47
N TRP A 114 -6.46 2.82 -16.75
CA TRP A 114 -7.53 3.78 -16.47
C TRP A 114 -8.78 3.17 -15.81
N ARG A 115 -9.79 4.00 -15.54
CA ARG A 115 -11.02 3.63 -14.80
C ARG A 115 -11.93 2.63 -15.52
N THR A 116 -11.63 2.31 -16.78
CA THR A 116 -12.38 1.36 -17.61
C THR A 116 -11.81 -0.06 -17.56
N SER A 117 -10.65 -0.27 -16.92
CA SER A 117 -10.00 -1.58 -16.86
C SER A 117 -10.14 -2.23 -15.49
N PRO A 118 -10.57 -3.51 -15.42
CA PRO A 118 -10.60 -4.26 -14.17
C PRO A 118 -9.20 -4.46 -13.59
N ILE A 119 -8.15 -4.49 -14.41
CA ILE A 119 -6.76 -4.61 -13.93
C ILE A 119 -6.38 -3.41 -13.07
N ALA A 120 -6.78 -2.19 -13.47
CA ALA A 120 -6.52 -0.98 -12.68
C ALA A 120 -7.18 -1.06 -11.30
N ILE A 121 -8.45 -1.50 -11.27
CA ILE A 121 -9.23 -1.67 -10.04
C ILE A 121 -8.56 -2.71 -9.15
N ALA A 122 -8.24 -3.88 -9.69
CA ALA A 122 -7.60 -4.95 -8.93
C ALA A 122 -6.26 -4.51 -8.34
N ALA A 123 -5.40 -3.88 -9.15
CA ALA A 123 -4.09 -3.39 -8.71
C ALA A 123 -4.21 -2.34 -7.60
N MET A 124 -5.08 -1.34 -7.79
CA MET A 124 -5.27 -0.28 -6.81
C MET A 124 -5.89 -0.80 -5.52
N CYS A 125 -6.92 -1.65 -5.59
CA CYS A 125 -7.58 -2.19 -4.40
C CYS A 125 -6.67 -3.14 -3.61
N ASN A 126 -5.91 -4.02 -4.28
CA ASN A 126 -4.99 -4.92 -3.58
C ASN A 126 -3.77 -4.19 -3.00
N LEU A 127 -3.27 -3.17 -3.69
CA LEU A 127 -2.18 -2.31 -3.17
C LEU A 127 -2.65 -1.42 -2.02
N CYS A 128 -3.80 -0.75 -2.16
CA CYS A 128 -4.28 0.19 -1.14
C CYS A 128 -4.98 -0.58 -0.02
N ALA A 129 -6.14 -1.20 -0.31
CA ALA A 129 -6.92 -1.89 0.71
C ALA A 129 -6.23 -3.18 1.18
N GLY A 130 -5.80 -4.04 0.26
CA GLY A 130 -5.16 -5.31 0.61
C GLY A 130 -3.94 -5.14 1.53
N ASP A 131 -2.86 -4.55 1.02
CA ASP A 131 -1.62 -4.36 1.80
C ASP A 131 -1.81 -3.48 3.05
N GLY A 132 -2.69 -2.47 2.97
CA GLY A 132 -3.05 -1.63 4.11
C GLY A 132 -3.68 -2.42 5.27
N PHE A 133 -4.73 -3.20 4.98
CA PHE A 133 -5.39 -4.04 5.98
C PHE A 133 -4.50 -5.19 6.44
N ALA A 134 -3.65 -5.74 5.56
CA ALA A 134 -2.68 -6.77 5.90
C ALA A 134 -1.73 -6.34 7.00
N ASP A 135 -1.20 -5.11 6.92
CA ASP A 135 -0.30 -4.56 7.95
C ASP A 135 -1.05 -4.26 9.26
N ILE A 136 -2.25 -3.65 9.19
CA ILE A 136 -3.05 -3.32 10.39
C ILE A 136 -3.46 -4.59 11.14
N ILE A 137 -4.06 -5.55 10.44
CA ILE A 137 -4.55 -6.80 11.03
C ILE A 137 -3.37 -7.71 11.39
N GLY A 138 -2.34 -7.77 10.54
CA GLY A 138 -1.15 -8.57 10.81
C GLY A 138 -0.38 -8.13 12.05
N ARG A 139 -0.34 -6.82 12.37
CA ARG A 139 0.26 -6.34 13.61
C ARG A 139 -0.61 -6.54 14.84
N ARG A 140 -1.94 -6.41 14.72
CA ARG A 140 -2.88 -6.54 15.84
C ARG A 140 -3.20 -8.00 16.21
N LEU A 141 -3.42 -8.84 15.20
CA LEU A 141 -3.94 -10.21 15.33
C LEU A 141 -2.97 -11.30 14.84
N GLY A 142 -1.84 -10.93 14.23
CA GLY A 142 -0.86 -11.85 13.63
C GLY A 142 0.00 -12.63 14.61
N LYS A 143 -0.61 -13.33 15.56
CA LYS A 143 0.03 -14.25 16.50
C LYS A 143 0.68 -15.44 15.78
N HIS A 144 -0.02 -15.98 14.78
CA HIS A 144 0.47 -17.10 13.97
C HIS A 144 1.27 -16.57 12.78
N LYS A 145 2.59 -16.72 12.86
CA LYS A 145 3.52 -16.38 11.78
C LYS A 145 3.54 -17.47 10.71
N ILE A 146 3.79 -17.08 9.48
CA ILE A 146 3.87 -18.01 8.36
C ILE A 146 5.17 -18.82 8.49
N PRO A 147 5.15 -20.16 8.35
CA PRO A 147 6.32 -21.01 8.60
C PRO A 147 7.55 -20.62 7.78
N TYR A 148 7.33 -20.25 6.52
CA TYR A 148 8.38 -19.85 5.57
C TYR A 148 8.68 -18.33 5.59
N ASN A 149 7.84 -17.50 6.20
CA ASN A 149 8.06 -16.05 6.32
C ASN A 149 7.66 -15.54 7.71
N ARG A 150 8.63 -15.44 8.62
CA ARG A 150 8.39 -15.00 10.00
C ARG A 150 7.99 -13.53 10.14
N ASN A 151 8.23 -12.72 9.11
CA ASN A 151 7.83 -11.31 9.10
C ASN A 151 6.33 -11.15 8.86
N LYS A 152 5.72 -12.10 8.14
CA LYS A 152 4.30 -12.09 7.78
C LYS A 152 3.49 -13.01 8.68
N SER A 153 2.19 -12.77 8.73
CA SER A 153 1.26 -13.52 9.58
C SER A 153 0.09 -14.03 8.75
N LEU A 154 -0.44 -15.18 9.14
CA LEU A 154 -1.58 -15.78 8.45
C LEU A 154 -2.79 -14.83 8.45
N ALA A 155 -3.04 -14.17 9.59
CA ALA A 155 -4.11 -13.18 9.71
C ALA A 155 -3.91 -11.98 8.77
N GLY A 156 -2.67 -11.53 8.56
CA GLY A 156 -2.33 -10.45 7.64
C GLY A 156 -2.61 -10.82 6.18
N SER A 157 -2.17 -12.00 5.72
CA SER A 157 -2.38 -12.41 4.34
C SER A 157 -3.86 -12.74 4.04
N ILE A 158 -4.61 -13.29 5.01
CA ILE A 158 -6.07 -13.43 4.88
C ILE A 158 -6.73 -12.05 4.78
N ALA A 159 -6.34 -11.10 5.64
CA ALA A 159 -6.83 -9.73 5.57
C ALA A 159 -6.53 -9.07 4.24
N MET A 160 -5.35 -9.32 3.67
CA MET A 160 -4.98 -8.81 2.35
C MET A 160 -5.95 -9.28 1.27
N GLY A 161 -6.12 -10.60 1.16
CA GLY A 161 -6.99 -11.20 0.14
C GLY A 161 -8.43 -10.74 0.29
N CYS A 162 -8.97 -10.76 1.51
CA CYS A 162 -10.34 -10.34 1.79
C CYS A 162 -10.56 -8.85 1.52
N ALA A 163 -9.68 -7.97 2.03
CA ALA A 163 -9.84 -6.52 1.86
C ALA A 163 -9.65 -6.10 0.40
N GLY A 164 -8.67 -6.68 -0.29
CA GLY A 164 -8.45 -6.44 -1.72
C GLY A 164 -9.66 -6.85 -2.55
N PHE A 165 -10.19 -8.06 -2.32
CA PHE A 165 -11.33 -8.59 -3.05
C PHE A 165 -12.60 -7.78 -2.81
N LEU A 166 -12.95 -7.52 -1.54
CA LEU A 166 -14.14 -6.75 -1.19
C LEU A 166 -14.08 -5.31 -1.70
N ALA A 167 -12.90 -4.68 -1.63
CA ALA A 167 -12.70 -3.35 -2.21
C ALA A 167 -12.86 -3.39 -3.74
N SER A 168 -12.31 -4.38 -4.43
CA SER A 168 -12.49 -4.53 -5.88
C SER A 168 -13.95 -4.72 -6.28
N LEU A 169 -14.73 -5.51 -5.54
CA LEU A 169 -16.17 -5.63 -5.77
C LEU A 169 -16.92 -4.30 -5.56
N GLY A 170 -16.57 -3.57 -4.49
CA GLY A 170 -17.13 -2.26 -4.22
C GLY A 170 -16.84 -1.26 -5.35
N PHE A 171 -15.59 -1.20 -5.82
CA PHE A 171 -15.21 -0.32 -6.93
C PHE A 171 -15.75 -0.78 -8.28
N MET A 172 -15.93 -2.09 -8.50
CA MET A 172 -16.64 -2.62 -9.66
C MET A 172 -18.09 -2.11 -9.68
N SER A 173 -18.82 -2.23 -8.57
CA SER A 173 -20.19 -1.73 -8.46
C SER A 173 -20.23 -0.20 -8.64
N TYR A 174 -19.28 0.51 -8.04
CA TYR A 174 -19.17 1.96 -8.15
C TYR A 174 -18.92 2.40 -9.60
N PHE A 175 -17.91 1.88 -10.28
CA PHE A 175 -17.64 2.25 -11.68
C PHE A 175 -18.71 1.73 -12.65
N SER A 176 -19.41 0.65 -12.29
CA SER A 176 -20.58 0.19 -13.04
C SER A 176 -21.75 1.16 -12.95
N SER A 177 -21.96 1.86 -11.82
CA SER A 177 -23.04 2.86 -11.71
C SER A 177 -22.82 4.10 -12.59
N PHE A 178 -21.55 4.41 -12.91
CA PHE A 178 -21.20 5.45 -13.88
C PHE A 178 -21.12 4.95 -15.33
N GLY A 179 -21.38 3.66 -15.58
CA GLY A 179 -21.33 3.06 -16.91
C GLY A 179 -19.92 2.89 -17.48
N TYR A 180 -18.87 2.95 -16.65
CA TYR A 180 -17.48 2.76 -17.14
C TYR A 180 -17.12 1.29 -17.36
N ILE A 181 -17.73 0.40 -16.58
CA ILE A 181 -17.51 -1.05 -16.63
C ILE A 181 -18.87 -1.75 -16.52
N ARG A 182 -19.01 -2.91 -17.17
CA ARG A 182 -20.14 -3.80 -16.93
C ARG A 182 -19.73 -4.83 -15.87
N GLY A 183 -20.30 -4.73 -14.67
CA GLY A 183 -20.08 -5.73 -13.63
C GLY A 183 -20.59 -7.10 -14.09
N SER A 184 -19.77 -8.14 -13.90
CA SER A 184 -20.11 -9.51 -14.28
C SER A 184 -19.56 -10.51 -13.26
N TRP A 185 -20.10 -11.73 -13.25
CA TRP A 185 -19.62 -12.79 -12.37
C TRP A 185 -18.20 -13.25 -12.73
N GLU A 186 -17.86 -13.22 -14.02
CA GLU A 186 -16.52 -13.49 -14.51
C GLU A 186 -15.53 -12.48 -13.94
N MET A 187 -15.87 -11.18 -13.97
CA MET A 187 -15.03 -10.13 -13.39
C MET A 187 -14.88 -10.29 -11.88
N ALA A 188 -15.97 -10.61 -11.16
CA ALA A 188 -15.91 -10.89 -9.73
C ALA A 188 -14.98 -12.09 -9.44
N SER A 189 -15.07 -13.17 -10.21
CA SER A 189 -14.18 -14.32 -10.09
C SER A 189 -12.72 -13.94 -10.38
N GLY A 190 -12.48 -13.05 -11.34
CA GLY A 190 -11.16 -12.55 -11.65
C GLY A 190 -10.54 -11.72 -10.53
N PHE A 191 -11.33 -10.88 -9.86
CA PHE A 191 -10.88 -10.17 -8.66
C PHE A 191 -10.51 -11.13 -7.54
N LEU A 192 -11.26 -12.23 -7.36
CA LEU A 192 -10.92 -13.23 -6.35
C LEU A 192 -9.56 -13.88 -6.65
N VAL A 193 -9.33 -14.31 -7.90
CA VAL A 193 -8.07 -14.92 -8.32
C VAL A 193 -6.90 -13.94 -8.13
N VAL A 194 -7.05 -12.69 -8.57
CA VAL A 194 -6.01 -11.67 -8.42
C VAL A 194 -5.71 -11.37 -6.96
N SER A 195 -6.73 -11.28 -6.10
CA SER A 195 -6.54 -11.02 -4.66
C SER A 195 -5.88 -12.19 -3.93
N LEU A 196 -6.24 -13.43 -4.28
CA LEU A 196 -5.57 -14.62 -3.75
C LEU A 196 -4.10 -14.67 -4.19
N ALA A 197 -3.82 -14.44 -5.48
CA ALA A 197 -2.46 -14.40 -5.99
C ALA A 197 -1.62 -13.30 -5.31
N SER A 198 -2.21 -12.12 -5.11
CA SER A 198 -1.56 -11.01 -4.43
C SER A 198 -1.24 -11.34 -2.96
N ALA A 199 -2.17 -11.97 -2.24
CA ALA A 199 -1.95 -12.43 -0.87
C ALA A 199 -0.86 -13.50 -0.78
N LEU A 200 -0.79 -14.42 -1.74
CA LEU A 200 0.27 -15.42 -1.81
C LEU A 200 1.63 -14.77 -2.06
N VAL A 201 1.72 -13.84 -3.00
CA VAL A 201 2.97 -13.12 -3.30
C VAL A 201 3.42 -12.28 -2.09
N GLU A 202 2.51 -11.56 -1.44
CA GLU A 202 2.81 -10.79 -0.23
C GLU A 202 3.32 -11.67 0.92
N SER A 203 2.76 -12.87 1.06
CA SER A 203 3.21 -13.84 2.06
C SER A 203 4.64 -14.33 1.81
N HIS A 204 5.09 -14.26 0.55
CA HIS A 204 6.36 -14.84 0.12
C HIS A 204 7.58 -14.04 0.63
N PRO A 205 8.68 -14.71 1.04
CA PRO A 205 9.88 -14.03 1.56
C PRO A 205 10.53 -13.08 0.55
N LEU A 206 10.39 -13.37 -0.75
CA LEU A 206 10.89 -12.50 -1.83
C LEU A 206 10.19 -11.14 -1.83
N SER A 207 8.90 -11.08 -1.51
CA SER A 207 8.16 -9.81 -1.44
C SER A 207 8.69 -8.92 -0.32
N SER A 208 9.01 -9.54 0.82
CA SER A 208 9.67 -8.84 1.94
C SER A 208 11.07 -8.32 1.60
N ARG A 209 11.73 -8.84 0.55
CA ARG A 209 13.03 -8.36 0.07
C ARG A 209 12.95 -7.34 -1.06
N LEU A 210 11.98 -7.49 -1.96
CA LEU A 210 11.82 -6.68 -3.17
C LEU A 210 10.85 -5.48 -3.01
N ASN A 211 10.14 -5.42 -1.88
CA ASN A 211 9.09 -4.45 -1.54
C ASN A 211 7.69 -4.85 -2.02
N ASP A 212 6.77 -5.00 -1.05
CA ASP A 212 5.38 -5.36 -1.28
C ASP A 212 4.65 -4.35 -2.20
N ASN A 213 5.06 -3.08 -2.16
CA ASN A 213 4.49 -2.02 -3.00
C ASN A 213 4.85 -2.15 -4.49
N LEU A 214 5.79 -3.02 -4.84
CA LEU A 214 6.17 -3.33 -6.22
C LEU A 214 5.63 -4.70 -6.65
N THR A 215 5.81 -5.72 -5.82
CA THR A 215 5.44 -7.11 -6.15
C THR A 215 3.94 -7.31 -6.27
N VAL A 216 3.14 -6.67 -5.40
CA VAL A 216 1.68 -6.82 -5.38
C VAL A 216 1.05 -6.23 -6.65
N PRO A 217 1.35 -4.99 -7.05
CA PRO A 217 0.84 -4.44 -8.30
C PRO A 217 1.27 -5.19 -9.55
N LEU A 218 2.53 -5.65 -9.60
CA LEU A 218 3.01 -6.47 -10.71
C LEU A 218 2.24 -7.78 -10.80
N THR A 219 1.95 -8.42 -9.66
CA THR A 219 1.13 -9.62 -9.61
C THR A 219 -0.29 -9.33 -10.12
N CYS A 220 -0.88 -8.21 -9.70
CA CYS A 220 -2.19 -7.79 -10.19
C CYS A 220 -2.21 -7.56 -11.70
N ALA A 221 -1.17 -6.94 -12.24
CA ALA A 221 -1.06 -6.70 -13.68
C ALA A 221 -0.87 -8.01 -14.47
N LEU A 222 -0.01 -8.91 -14.00
CA LEU A 222 0.28 -10.17 -14.69
C LEU A 222 -0.90 -11.14 -14.61
N VAL A 223 -1.42 -11.39 -13.41
CA VAL A 223 -2.57 -12.28 -13.22
C VAL A 223 -3.84 -11.66 -13.80
N GLY A 224 -4.02 -10.34 -13.65
CA GLY A 224 -5.16 -9.64 -14.22
C GLY A 224 -5.23 -9.76 -15.75
N ARG A 225 -4.09 -9.70 -16.45
CA ARG A 225 -4.03 -9.93 -17.91
C ARG A 225 -4.41 -11.36 -18.34
N LEU A 226 -4.32 -12.33 -17.44
CA LEU A 226 -4.67 -13.72 -17.74
C LEU A 226 -6.14 -14.03 -17.46
N VAL A 227 -6.79 -13.23 -16.59
CA VAL A 227 -8.12 -13.54 -16.06
C VAL A 227 -9.20 -12.57 -16.54
N PHE A 228 -8.83 -11.37 -17.00
CA PHE A 228 -9.73 -10.38 -17.60
C PHE A 228 -9.47 -10.23 -19.09
#